data_AF-A0A846Q0X9-F1
#
_entry.id   AF-A0A846Q0X9-F1
#
_cell.length_a   1.000
_cell.length_b   1.000
_cell.length_c   1.000
_cell.angle_alpha   90.00
_cell.angle_beta   90.00
_cell.angle_gamma   90.00
#
_symmetry.space_group_name_H-M   'P 1'
#
loop_
_entity.id
_entity.type
_entity.pdbx_description
1 polymer ?
#
loop_
_entity_poly.entity_id
_entity_poly.type
_entity_poly.pdbx_seq_one_letter_code
_entity_poly.pdbx_strand_id
1 'polypeptide(L)'
;MFGRKEFRISRSHKKKDKYTKKKPPVKRGDVIELYIKDVSKKGDGVGKFEDFAVFVPGAEEGEVVKVKIVEVKKNCAVGKRMG
;
A
#
# COMPACT_ATOMS: atom_id res chain seq x y z
N MET A 1 3.15 60.09 14.53
CA MET A 1 4.45 59.38 14.51
C MET A 1 4.59 58.60 15.81
N PHE A 2 5.27 57.45 15.77
CA PHE A 2 5.44 56.43 16.82
C PHE A 2 4.18 55.58 17.10
N GLY A 3 4.12 54.27 16.85
CA GLY A 3 5.10 53.33 16.34
C GLY A 3 4.92 51.96 17.02
N ARG A 4 4.64 50.93 16.18
CA ARG A 4 4.95 49.49 16.41
C ARG A 4 4.08 48.83 17.52
N LYS A 5 3.75 47.54 17.52
CA LYS A 5 4.18 46.38 16.74
C LYS A 5 3.19 45.23 17.01
N GLU A 6 2.79 44.56 15.94
CA GLU A 6 2.58 43.10 15.82
C GLU A 6 2.27 42.29 17.10
N PHE A 7 0.99 42.04 17.36
CA PHE A 7 0.60 40.85 18.12
C PHE A 7 0.67 39.63 17.20
N ARG A 8 1.87 39.01 17.17
CA ARG A 8 2.07 37.64 16.69
C ARG A 8 1.26 36.69 17.56
N ILE A 9 0.09 36.29 17.08
CA ILE A 9 -0.44 34.97 17.43
C ILE A 9 -0.14 34.08 16.23
N SER A 10 1.14 33.66 16.15
CA SER A 10 1.54 32.48 15.41
C SER A 10 0.98 31.25 16.13
N ARG A 11 -0.34 31.03 15.98
CA ARG A 11 -0.98 29.79 16.39
C ARG A 11 -0.65 28.72 15.36
N SER A 12 0.45 28.05 15.67
CA SER A 12 0.59 26.61 15.69
C SER A 12 0.05 25.85 14.48
N HIS A 13 1.03 25.44 13.67
CA HIS A 13 1.21 24.02 13.30
C HIS A 13 0.02 23.35 12.59
N LYS A 14 -0.17 23.73 11.32
CA LYS A 14 0.17 22.87 10.17
C LYS A 14 -0.06 21.36 10.38
N LYS A 15 -1.13 20.83 9.78
CA LYS A 15 -1.13 19.57 9.00
C LYS A 15 -2.42 19.47 8.17
N LYS A 16 -2.56 20.41 7.24
CA LYS A 16 -3.24 20.13 5.97
C LYS A 16 -2.19 19.54 5.03
N ASP A 17 -2.67 18.83 4.00
CA ASP A 17 -1.91 18.24 2.88
C ASP A 17 -0.93 17.11 3.29
N LYS A 18 -0.97 15.94 2.65
CA LYS A 18 -0.66 15.77 1.23
C LYS A 18 -1.12 14.40 0.75
N TYR A 19 -1.87 14.41 -0.35
CA TYR A 19 -1.88 13.34 -1.35
C TYR A 19 -0.45 13.20 -1.90
N THR A 20 0.45 12.65 -1.08
CA THR A 20 1.80 12.30 -1.49
C THR A 20 1.67 11.08 -2.38
N LYS A 21 2.41 11.06 -3.49
CA LYS A 21 2.61 9.85 -4.30
C LYS A 21 3.14 8.76 -3.37
N LYS A 22 2.26 7.95 -2.75
CA LYS A 22 2.65 6.82 -1.93
C LYS A 22 3.36 5.85 -2.86
N LYS A 23 4.64 5.62 -2.59
CA LYS A 23 5.37 4.54 -3.25
C LYS A 23 4.66 3.23 -2.91
N PRO A 24 4.61 2.25 -3.83
CA PRO A 24 4.04 0.95 -3.52
C PRO A 24 4.78 0.36 -2.31
N PRO A 25 4.07 -0.29 -1.36
CA PRO A 25 4.68 -0.86 -0.16
C PRO A 25 5.58 -2.07 -0.47
N VAL A 26 5.50 -2.61 -1.68
CA VAL A 26 6.25 -3.77 -2.15
C VAL A 26 7.14 -3.42 -3.34
N LYS A 27 8.22 -4.18 -3.51
CA LYS A 27 9.10 -4.12 -4.68
C LYS A 27 9.15 -5.48 -5.37
N ARG A 28 9.56 -5.46 -6.63
CA ARG A 28 9.79 -6.69 -7.40
C ARG A 28 10.93 -7.48 -6.74
N GLY A 29 10.69 -8.77 -6.50
CA GLY A 29 11.62 -9.69 -5.85
C GLY A 29 11.37 -9.88 -4.35
N ASP A 30 10.61 -8.99 -3.70
CA ASP A 30 10.26 -9.16 -2.28
C ASP A 30 9.45 -10.43 -2.07
N VAL A 31 9.62 -11.04 -0.89
CA VAL A 31 8.82 -12.16 -0.42
C VAL A 31 8.03 -11.68 0.79
N ILE A 32 6.71 -11.74 0.69
CA ILE A 32 5.79 -11.33 1.74
C ILE A 32 4.88 -12.49 2.14
N GLU A 33 4.41 -12.50 3.37
CA GLU A 33 3.28 -13.33 3.78
C GLU A 33 1.98 -12.58 3.50
N LEU A 34 1.09 -13.21 2.74
CA LEU A 34 -0.15 -12.59 2.28
C LEU A 34 -1.33 -13.50 2.65
N TYR A 35 -2.30 -12.93 3.37
CA TYR A 35 -3.59 -13.55 3.54
C TYR A 35 -4.45 -13.33 2.30
N ILE A 36 -4.94 -14.41 1.71
CA ILE A 36 -5.84 -14.37 0.57
C ILE A 36 -7.25 -14.17 1.09
N LYS A 37 -7.79 -12.99 0.82
CA LYS A 37 -9.11 -12.59 1.32
C LYS A 37 -10.25 -13.08 0.41
N ASP A 38 -9.98 -13.17 -0.88
CA ASP A 38 -10.99 -13.43 -1.91
C ASP A 38 -10.33 -14.09 -3.12
N VAL A 39 -11.11 -14.71 -4.00
CA VAL A 39 -10.63 -15.25 -5.28
C VAL A 39 -11.42 -14.61 -6.42
N SER A 40 -10.69 -13.98 -7.33
CA SER A 40 -11.30 -13.36 -8.51
C SER A 40 -11.80 -14.40 -9.51
N LYS A 41 -12.73 -14.02 -10.39
CA LYS A 41 -13.39 -14.94 -11.36
C LYS A 41 -12.46 -15.73 -12.29
N LYS A 42 -11.20 -15.32 -12.41
CA LYS A 42 -10.17 -16.00 -13.20
C LYS A 42 -9.42 -17.09 -12.42
N GLY A 43 -9.68 -17.23 -11.13
CA GLY A 43 -8.94 -18.11 -10.22
C GLY A 43 -7.69 -17.47 -9.62
N ASP A 44 -7.53 -16.14 -9.70
CA ASP A 44 -6.45 -15.46 -8.99
C ASP A 44 -6.90 -15.12 -7.56
N GLY A 45 -6.14 -15.60 -6.58
CA GLY A 45 -6.29 -15.19 -5.18
C GLY A 45 -5.92 -13.73 -5.00
N VAL A 46 -6.70 -13.01 -4.20
CA VAL A 46 -6.56 -11.58 -3.97
C VAL A 46 -6.35 -11.34 -2.47
N GLY A 47 -5.19 -10.79 -2.15
CA GLY A 47 -4.84 -10.34 -0.80
C GLY A 47 -4.56 -8.84 -0.75
N LYS A 48 -4.48 -8.30 0.47
CA LYS A 48 -4.12 -6.90 0.70
C LYS A 48 -2.95 -6.81 1.67
N PHE A 49 -1.88 -6.14 1.24
CA PHE A 49 -0.70 -5.87 2.05
C PHE A 49 -0.55 -4.35 2.21
N GLU A 50 -0.65 -3.83 3.44
CA GLU A 50 -0.58 -2.38 3.72
C GLU A 50 -1.48 -1.52 2.81
N ASP A 51 -2.76 -1.90 2.70
CA ASP A 51 -3.75 -1.27 1.80
C ASP A 51 -3.46 -1.39 0.29
N PHE A 52 -2.50 -2.23 -0.11
CA PHE A 52 -2.12 -2.47 -1.50
C PHE A 52 -2.54 -3.87 -1.96
N ALA A 53 -3.23 -3.95 -3.10
CA ALA A 53 -3.75 -5.22 -3.61
C ALA A 53 -2.64 -6.06 -4.25
N VAL A 54 -2.58 -7.34 -3.89
CA VAL A 54 -1.64 -8.31 -4.44
C VAL A 54 -2.42 -9.48 -5.02
N PHE A 55 -2.19 -9.75 -6.31
CA PHE A 55 -2.80 -10.85 -7.04
C PHE A 55 -1.86 -12.05 -7.07
N VAL A 56 -2.37 -13.22 -6.73
CA VAL A 56 -1.62 -14.47 -6.63
C VAL A 56 -2.39 -15.58 -7.37
N PRO A 57 -1.98 -15.94 -8.59
CA PRO A 57 -2.65 -16.99 -9.36
C PRO A 57 -2.55 -18.34 -8.64
N GLY A 58 -3.67 -19.05 -8.56
CA GLY A 58 -3.74 -20.38 -7.94
C GLY A 58 -3.66 -20.38 -6.40
N ALA A 59 -3.83 -19.22 -5.77
CA ALA A 59 -4.01 -19.14 -4.31
C ALA A 59 -5.51 -19.14 -3.95
N GLU A 60 -5.85 -19.79 -2.84
CA GLU A 60 -7.23 -20.03 -2.42
C GLU A 60 -7.65 -19.06 -1.30
N GLU A 61 -8.95 -18.77 -1.23
CA GLU A 61 -9.52 -17.92 -0.17
C GLU A 61 -9.29 -18.53 1.21
N GLY A 62 -8.92 -17.71 2.18
CA GLY A 62 -8.69 -18.12 3.57
C GLY A 62 -7.29 -18.66 3.85
N GLU A 63 -6.43 -18.77 2.83
CA GLU A 63 -5.06 -19.25 2.99
C GLU A 63 -4.07 -18.09 3.28
N VAL A 64 -3.05 -18.36 4.12
CA VAL A 64 -1.87 -17.50 4.25
C VAL A 64 -0.74 -18.13 3.45
N VAL A 65 -0.26 -17.41 2.43
CA VAL A 65 0.80 -17.90 1.54
C VAL A 65 2.00 -16.98 1.55
N LYS A 66 3.19 -17.56 1.37
CA LYS A 66 4.39 -16.80 1.01
C LYS A 66 4.34 -16.46 -0.47
N VAL A 67 4.46 -15.18 -0.78
CA VAL A 67 4.30 -14.64 -2.13
C VAL A 67 5.56 -13.90 -2.52
N LYS A 68 6.20 -14.33 -3.60
CA LYS A 68 7.28 -13.58 -4.24
C LYS A 68 6.70 -12.60 -5.24
N ILE A 69 6.91 -11.31 -5.03
CA ILE A 69 6.44 -10.25 -5.92
C ILE A 69 7.20 -10.33 -7.25
N VAL A 70 6.48 -10.56 -8.34
CA VAL A 70 7.06 -10.68 -9.69
C VAL A 70 6.87 -9.41 -10.51
N GLU A 71 5.84 -8.62 -10.22
CA GLU A 71 5.53 -7.38 -10.89
C GLU A 71 4.86 -6.38 -9.94
N VAL A 72 5.24 -5.11 -10.01
CA VAL A 72 4.62 -4.03 -9.25
C VAL A 72 4.06 -3.00 -10.21
N LYS A 73 2.74 -2.78 -10.15
CA LYS A 73 2.02 -1.76 -10.91
C LYS A 73 1.73 -0.55 -10.02
N LYS A 74 1.08 0.47 -10.59
CA LYS A 74 0.79 1.73 -9.90
C LYS A 74 -0.06 1.56 -8.63
N ASN A 75 -1.04 0.64 -8.65
CA ASN A 75 -2.02 0.45 -7.57
C ASN A 75 -2.08 -0.99 -7.02
N CYS A 76 -1.32 -1.91 -7.62
CA CYS A 76 -1.37 -3.33 -7.27
C CYS A 76 -0.07 -4.03 -7.66
N ALA A 77 0.16 -5.22 -7.11
CA ALA A 77 1.25 -6.09 -7.49
C ALA A 77 0.74 -7.46 -7.93
N VAL A 78 1.54 -8.14 -8.73
CA VAL A 78 1.36 -9.56 -9.05
C VAL A 78 2.48 -10.31 -8.37
N GLY A 79 2.11 -11.37 -7.67
CA GLY A 79 3.03 -12.22 -6.95
C GLY A 79 2.85 -13.69 -7.34
N LYS A 80 3.89 -14.48 -7.16
CA LYS A 80 3.86 -15.93 -7.33
C LYS A 80 3.89 -16.59 -5.95
N ARG A 81 2.94 -17.48 -5.67
CA ARG A 81 2.97 -18.32 -4.48
C ARG A 81 4.28 -19.13 -4.47
N MET A 82 5.00 -19.07 -3.35
CA MET A 82 6.05 -20.02 -3.01
C MET A 82 5.38 -21.15 -2.23
N GLY A 83 5.48 -22.37 -2.76
CA GLY A 83 5.04 -23.59 -2.10
C GLY A 83 5.90 -23.95 -0.91
#